data_AF-A0A7C5WWI2-F1
#
_entry.id   AF-A0A7C5WWI2-F1
#
_cell.length_a   1.000
_cell.length_b   1.000
_cell.length_c   1.000
_cell.angle_alpha   90.00
_cell.angle_beta   90.00
_cell.angle_gamma   90.00
#
_symmetry.space_group_name_H-M   'P 1'
#
loop_
_entity.id
_entity.type
_entity.pdbx_description
1 polymer ?
#
loop_
_entity_poly.entity_id
_entity_poly.type
_entity_poly.pdbx_seq_one_letter_code
_entity_poly.pdbx_strand_id
1 'polypeptide(L)'
;LFFVIDYSGWLWWYGHTLNDMGAFSVKPFMPTVFGNGKVAQFTTHSYPDTGFGLMVVLFFVLAAAALIRRKQFKDQQPDDSDR
;
A
#
# COMPACT_ATOMS: atom_id res chain seq x y z
N LEU A 1 1.73 -8.83 1.51
CA LEU A 1 0.92 -9.47 0.45
C LEU A 1 -0.28 -8.62 0.04
N PHE A 2 -1.17 -8.23 0.97
CA PHE A 2 -2.35 -7.40 0.67
C PHE A 2 -2.02 -6.13 -0.13
N PHE A 3 -1.05 -5.32 0.34
CA PHE A 3 -0.61 -4.11 -0.36
C PHE A 3 -0.20 -4.36 -1.83
N VAL A 4 0.59 -5.41 -2.08
CA VAL A 4 1.10 -5.69 -3.44
C VAL A 4 -0.03 -6.13 -4.37
N ILE A 5 -0.99 -6.90 -3.86
CA ILE A 5 -2.16 -7.34 -4.63
C ILE A 5 -3.03 -6.14 -5.00
N ASP A 6 -3.38 -5.31 -4.01
CA ASP A 6 -4.21 -4.12 -4.22
C ASP A 6 -3.54 -3.15 -5.18
N TYR A 7 -2.26 -2.83 -4.95
CA TYR A 7 -1.44 -2.00 -5.82
C TYR A 7 -1.38 -2.52 -7.27
N SER A 8 -1.14 -3.82 -7.46
CA SER A 8 -1.10 -4.43 -8.80
C SER A 8 -2.48 -4.41 -9.47
N GLY A 9 -3.56 -4.59 -8.71
CA GLY A 9 -4.93 -4.50 -9.20
C GLY A 9 -5.27 -3.10 -9.70
N TRP A 10 -4.87 -2.07 -8.97
CA TRP A 10 -5.06 -0.68 -9.39
C TRP A 10 -4.26 -0.32 -10.64
N LEU A 11 -3.02 -0.80 -10.77
CA LEU A 11 -2.24 -0.63 -11.99
C LEU A 11 -2.91 -1.29 -13.19
N TRP A 12 -3.40 -2.53 -13.02
CA TRP A 12 -4.13 -3.23 -14.06
C TRP A 12 -5.37 -2.43 -14.48
N TRP A 13 -6.17 -1.98 -13.52
CA TRP A 13 -7.38 -1.20 -13.77
C TRP A 13 -7.07 0.08 -14.56
N TYR A 14 -6.05 0.82 -14.15
CA TYR A 14 -5.59 2.03 -14.85
C TYR A 14 -5.22 1.74 -16.30
N GLY A 15 -4.44 0.66 -16.55
CA GLY A 15 -4.03 0.29 -17.90
C GLY A 15 -5.17 -0.19 -18.82
N HIS A 16 -6.33 -0.53 -18.26
CA HIS A 16 -7.52 -0.98 -19.00
C HIS A 16 -8.65 0.06 -19.03
N THR A 17 -8.52 1.14 -18.26
CA THR A 17 -9.56 2.15 -18.06
C THR A 17 -8.98 3.56 -18.25
N LEU A 18 -8.22 3.74 -19.34
CA LEU A 18 -7.73 5.05 -19.73
C LEU A 18 -8.89 5.92 -20.20
N ASN A 19 -8.82 7.21 -19.88
CA ASN A 19 -9.84 8.17 -20.28
C ASN A 19 -9.87 8.31 -21.82
N ASP A 20 -11.05 8.20 -22.42
CA ASP A 20 -11.28 8.37 -23.87
C ASP A 20 -10.90 9.77 -24.38
N MET A 21 -10.91 10.78 -23.51
CA MET A 21 -10.43 12.14 -23.81
C MET A 21 -8.92 12.32 -23.61
N GLY A 22 -8.19 11.25 -23.30
CA GLY A 22 -6.73 11.29 -23.13
C GLY A 22 -6.00 11.66 -24.43
N ALA A 23 -4.81 12.27 -24.29
CA ALA A 23 -4.00 12.69 -25.45
C ALA A 23 -3.49 11.53 -26.32
N PHE A 24 -3.56 10.29 -25.83
CA PHE A 24 -3.12 9.08 -26.53
C PHE A 24 -4.12 7.95 -26.34
N SER A 25 -4.48 7.28 -27.44
CA SER A 25 -5.16 5.97 -27.40
C SER A 25 -4.10 4.87 -27.51
N VAL A 26 -3.98 4.06 -26.46
CA VAL A 26 -3.08 2.90 -26.43
C VAL A 26 -3.89 1.64 -26.15
N LYS A 27 -3.42 0.50 -26.68
CA LYS A 27 -4.03 -0.79 -26.37
C LYS A 27 -3.91 -1.05 -24.86
N PRO A 28 -4.88 -1.77 -24.24
CA PRO A 28 -4.79 -2.14 -22.85
C PRO A 28 -3.46 -2.79 -22.53
N PHE A 29 -2.87 -2.41 -21.39
CA PHE A 29 -1.56 -2.90 -20.97
C PHE A 29 -1.51 -3.04 -19.45
N MET A 30 -0.47 -3.73 -18.96
CA MET A 30 -0.17 -3.82 -17.54
C MET A 30 1.01 -2.90 -17.22
N PRO A 31 0.81 -1.83 -16.44
CA PRO A 31 1.92 -1.06 -15.91
C PRO A 31 2.88 -1.94 -15.10
N THR A 32 4.17 -1.63 -15.14
CA THR A 32 5.19 -2.38 -14.41
C THR A 32 4.99 -2.23 -12.90
N VAL A 33 4.70 -3.35 -12.22
CA VAL A 33 4.45 -3.37 -10.76
C VAL A 33 5.70 -2.93 -10.00
N PHE A 34 6.84 -3.57 -10.22
CA PHE A 34 8.12 -3.11 -9.68
C PHE A 34 9.18 -3.16 -10.77
N GLY A 35 10.06 -2.18 -10.78
CA GLY A 35 11.15 -2.12 -11.75
C GLY A 35 11.08 -0.93 -12.71
N ASN A 36 11.91 -1.02 -13.73
CA ASN A 36 11.86 -0.11 -14.87
C ASN A 36 10.95 -0.69 -15.94
N GLY A 37 9.93 0.05 -16.35
CA GLY A 37 9.01 -0.29 -17.42
C GLY A 37 9.12 0.66 -18.59
N LYS A 38 8.43 0.33 -19.69
CA LYS A 38 8.26 1.24 -20.82
C LYS A 38 6.80 1.26 -21.23
N VAL A 39 6.22 2.45 -21.31
CA VAL A 39 4.86 2.68 -21.79
C VAL A 39 4.94 3.66 -22.93
N ALA A 40 4.61 3.19 -24.14
CA ALA A 40 4.86 3.91 -25.38
C ALA A 40 6.32 4.38 -25.49
N GLN A 41 6.56 5.69 -25.55
CA GLN A 41 7.90 6.29 -25.63
C GLN A 41 8.49 6.64 -24.26
N PHE A 42 7.74 6.45 -23.17
CA PHE A 42 8.15 6.87 -21.83
C PHE A 42 8.68 5.70 -21.01
N THR A 43 9.77 5.93 -20.29
CA THR A 43 10.26 5.02 -19.26
C THR A 43 9.49 5.27 -17.98
N THR A 44 9.11 4.20 -17.30
CA THR A 44 8.42 4.25 -16.00
C THR A 44 9.35 3.65 -14.95
N HIS A 45 9.40 4.29 -13.78
CA HIS A 45 10.20 3.83 -12.65
C HIS A 45 9.26 3.52 -11.50
N SER A 46 9.15 2.23 -11.16
CA SER A 46 8.25 1.76 -10.12
C SER A 46 9.06 1.10 -8.99
N TYR A 47 9.56 1.94 -8.09
CA TYR A 47 10.30 1.49 -6.91
C TYR A 47 9.73 2.17 -5.66
N PRO A 48 9.71 1.47 -4.51
CA PRO A 48 9.48 2.12 -3.23
C PRO A 48 10.55 3.18 -3.00
N ASP A 49 10.11 4.41 -2.69
CA ASP A 49 11.01 5.51 -2.34
C ASP A 49 11.00 5.74 -0.82
N THR A 50 11.82 6.68 -0.37
CA THR A 50 11.93 7.24 0.97
C THR A 50 10.59 7.41 1.69
N GLY A 51 9.57 7.97 1.03
CA GLY A 51 8.24 8.15 1.59
C GLY A 51 7.57 6.83 2.01
N PHE A 52 7.71 5.78 1.20
CA PHE A 52 7.20 4.45 1.55
C PHE A 52 7.94 3.88 2.76
N GLY A 53 9.27 4.03 2.80
CA GLY A 53 10.08 3.62 3.95
C GLY A 53 9.63 4.30 5.26
N LEU A 54 9.37 5.61 5.21
CA LEU A 54 8.87 6.38 6.36
C LEU A 54 7.50 5.87 6.84
N MET A 55 6.59 5.53 5.92
CA MET A 55 5.29 4.95 6.27
C MET A 55 5.41 3.58 6.94
N VAL A 56 6.33 2.73 6.47
CA VAL A 56 6.60 1.42 7.10
C VAL A 56 7.14 1.60 8.51
N VAL A 57 8.06 2.54 8.73
CA VAL A 57 8.59 2.84 10.08
C VAL A 57 7.47 3.32 11.00
N LEU A 58 6.64 4.27 10.55
CA LEU A 58 5.51 4.78 11.32
C LEU A 58 4.50 3.67 11.67
N PHE A 59 4.24 2.75 10.75
CA PHE A 59 3.39 1.59 11.01
C PHE A 59 3.91 0.77 12.20
N PHE A 60 5.21 0.46 12.25
CA PHE A 60 5.77 -0.30 13.37
C PHE A 60 5.72 0.48 14.69
N VAL A 61 5.98 1.79 14.67
CA VAL A 61 5.88 2.66 15.85
C VAL A 61 4.45 2.66 16.40
N LEU A 62 3.45 2.86 15.53
CA LEU A 62 2.04 2.87 15.93
C LEU A 62 1.56 1.49 16.40
N ALA A 63 2.01 0.41 15.75
CA ALA A 63 1.70 -0.95 16.18
C ALA A 63 2.26 -1.23 17.58
N ALA A 64 3.50 -0.84 17.86
CA ALA A 64 4.09 -0.97 19.19
C ALA A 64 3.31 -0.16 20.24
N ALA A 65 2.97 1.10 19.94
CA ALA A 65 2.16 1.93 20.83
C ALA A 65 0.78 1.31 21.11
N ALA A 66 0.12 0.75 20.09
CA ALA A 66 -1.16 0.07 20.24
C ALA A 66 -1.06 -1.20 21.11
N LEU A 67 0.01 -1.99 20.97
CA LEU A 67 0.25 -3.18 21.80
C LEU A 67 0.50 -2.80 23.27
N ILE A 68 1.29 -1.76 23.51
CA ILE A 68 1.54 -1.24 24.87
C ILE A 68 0.21 -0.80 25.49
N ARG A 69 -0.57 0.01 24.76
CA ARG A 69 -1.88 0.48 25.20
C ARG A 69 -2.84 -0.67 25.51
N ARG A 70 -2.84 -1.72 24.69
CA ARG A 70 -3.67 -2.93 24.92
C ARG A 70 -3.27 -3.67 26.19
N LYS A 71 -1.97 -3.74 26.52
CA LYS A 71 -1.51 -4.34 27.78
C LYS A 71 -1.98 -3.52 28.99
N GLN A 72 -1.83 -2.20 28.95
CA GLN A 72 -2.25 -1.32 30.04
C GLN A 72 -3.74 -1.47 30.38
N PHE A 73 -4.62 -1.59 29.38
CA PHE A 73 -6.05 -1.81 29.62
C PHE A 73 -6.37 -3.19 30.19
N LYS A 74 -5.60 -4.23 29.82
CA LYS A 74 -5.80 -5.58 30.37
C LYS A 74 -5.40 -5.65 31.84
N ASP A 75 -4.31 -4.98 32.20
CA ASP A 75 -3.80 -4.97 33.58
C ASP A 75 -4.68 -4.11 34.53
N GLN A 76 -5.51 -3.22 33.98
CA GLN A 76 -6.46 -2.37 34.74
C GLN A 76 -7.83 -3.02 34.95
N GLN A 77 -8.14 -4.13 34.27
CA GLN A 77 -9.39 -4.84 34.49
C GLN A 77 -9.27 -5.61 35.83
N PRO A 78 -10.05 -5.25 36.88
CA PRO A 78 -10.02 -5.98 38.13
C PRO A 78 -10.48 -7.40 37.86
N ASP A 79 -9.77 -8.38 38.41
CA ASP A 79 -10.10 -9.79 38.30
C ASP A 79 -11.50 -10.01 38.90
N ASP A 80 -12.51 -10.13 38.04
CA ASP A 80 -13.91 -10.35 38.44
C ASP A 80 -14.16 -11.84 38.80
N SER A 81 -13.08 -12.60 39.06
CA SER A 81 -13.13 -14.00 39.50
C SER A 81 -13.42 -14.17 41.00
N ASP A 82 -13.54 -13.06 41.74
CA ASP A 82 -13.79 -13.05 43.20
C ASP A 82 -15.27 -12.67 43.54
N ARG A 83 -16.19 -12.81 42.57
CA ARG A 83 -17.65 -12.67 42.75
C ARG A 83 -18.40 -13.98 42.49
#